data_AF-A0A3M3CWT3-F1
#
_entry.id   AF-A0A3M3CWT3-F1
#
_cell.length_a   1.000
_cell.length_b   1.000
_cell.length_c   1.000
_cell.angle_alpha   90.00
_cell.angle_beta   90.00
_cell.angle_gamma   90.00
#
_symmetry.space_group_name_H-M   'P 1'
#
loop_
_entity.id
_entity.type
_entity.pdbx_description
1 polymer ?
#
loop_
_entity_poly.entity_id
_entity_poly.type
_entity_poly.pdbx_seq_one_letter_code
_entity_poly.pdbx_strand_id
1 'polypeptide(L)'
;MEDHPFQLIATEVLLNNHGYFLLTPVLTAAEAMAAMQRSAEPYGLVLCDQCLPDMSGLDLIDEAARHGWLRQAILLSGLPDTQLENLQQLALQRDLPLLGCLSKPLHGPDLSRLLGHLVD
;
A
#
# COMPACT_ATOMS: atom_id res chain seq x y z
N MET A 1 -4.96 2.92 -1.42
CA MET A 1 -6.02 3.05 -0.41
C MET A 1 -5.63 4.19 0.48
N GLU A 2 -6.50 5.18 0.58
CA GLU A 2 -6.24 6.43 1.29
C GLU A 2 -7.59 7.05 1.61
N ASP A 3 -7.89 7.29 2.88
CA ASP A 3 -9.22 7.74 3.32
C ASP A 3 -9.42 9.26 3.15
N HIS A 4 -8.34 10.01 2.89
CA HIS A 4 -8.40 11.42 2.56
C HIS A 4 -8.41 11.64 1.04
N PRO A 5 -9.52 12.13 0.44
CA PRO A 5 -9.62 12.28 -1.01
C PRO A 5 -8.50 13.12 -1.65
N PHE A 6 -8.01 14.15 -0.96
CA PHE A 6 -6.91 14.97 -1.44
C PHE A 6 -5.57 14.21 -1.49
N GLN A 7 -5.28 13.41 -0.46
CA GLN A 7 -4.06 12.59 -0.42
C GLN A 7 -4.13 11.47 -1.48
N LEU A 8 -5.33 10.92 -1.71
CA LEU A 8 -5.57 9.89 -2.72
C LEU A 8 -5.27 10.45 -4.12
N ILE A 9 -5.84 11.61 -4.46
CA ILE A 9 -5.58 12.29 -5.73
C ILE A 9 -4.08 12.60 -5.90
N ALA A 10 -3.41 13.11 -4.86
CA ALA A 10 -1.98 13.38 -4.91
C ALA A 10 -1.15 12.10 -5.20
N THR A 11 -1.52 11.00 -4.56
CA THR A 11 -0.90 9.67 -4.78
C THR A 11 -1.14 9.18 -6.20
N GLU A 12 -2.37 9.30 -6.72
CA GLU A 12 -2.71 8.92 -8.10
C GLU A 12 -1.91 9.75 -9.12
N VAL A 13 -1.81 11.06 -8.93
CA VAL A 13 -1.00 11.94 -9.80
C VAL A 13 0.47 11.53 -9.77
N LEU A 14 1.03 11.25 -8.59
CA LEU A 14 2.41 10.80 -8.45
C LEU A 14 2.63 9.46 -9.18
N LEU A 15 1.74 8.49 -9.01
CA LEU A 15 1.81 7.18 -9.67
C LEU A 15 1.73 7.30 -11.20
N ASN A 16 0.79 8.11 -11.70
CA ASN A 16 0.66 8.40 -13.13
C ASN A 16 1.95 9.01 -13.71
N ASN A 17 2.59 9.92 -12.97
CA ASN A 17 3.86 10.53 -13.38
C ASN A 17 5.04 9.53 -13.40
N HIS A 18 4.92 8.39 -12.73
CA HIS A 18 5.88 7.28 -12.75
C HIS A 18 5.45 6.14 -13.70
N GLY A 19 4.42 6.35 -14.53
CA GLY A 19 3.98 5.39 -15.55
C GLY A 19 2.97 4.35 -15.08
N TYR A 20 2.43 4.48 -13.86
CA TYR A 20 1.38 3.59 -13.33
C TYR A 20 0.00 4.17 -13.64
N PHE A 21 -0.66 3.66 -14.67
CA PHE A 21 -1.97 4.17 -15.13
C PHE A 21 -3.16 3.26 -14.78
N LEU A 22 -2.92 2.00 -14.45
CA LEU A 22 -3.97 1.05 -14.07
C LEU A 22 -4.20 1.10 -12.55
N LEU A 23 -4.87 2.15 -12.11
CA LEU A 23 -5.12 2.41 -10.70
C LEU A 23 -6.55 1.97 -10.29
N THR A 24 -6.69 1.45 -9.08
CA THR A 24 -7.99 1.24 -8.43
C THR A 24 -8.01 2.05 -7.13
N PRO A 25 -8.27 3.38 -7.20
CA PRO A 25 -8.36 4.22 -6.02
C PRO A 25 -9.59 3.84 -5.19
N VAL A 26 -9.42 3.76 -3.87
CA VAL A 26 -10.45 3.40 -2.89
C VAL A 26 -10.17 4.16 -1.59
N LEU A 27 -11.25 4.50 -0.89
CA LEU A 27 -11.23 5.33 0.32
C LEU A 27 -11.29 4.50 1.61
N THR A 28 -11.69 3.23 1.54
CA THR A 28 -11.86 2.37 2.73
C THR A 28 -11.25 0.98 2.52
N ALA A 29 -10.98 0.26 3.61
CA ALA A 29 -10.55 -1.13 3.55
C ALA A 29 -11.66 -2.04 2.97
N ALA A 30 -12.93 -1.75 3.27
CA ALA A 30 -14.06 -2.46 2.70
C ALA A 30 -14.11 -2.35 1.16
N GLU A 31 -13.91 -1.15 0.62
CA GLU A 31 -13.86 -0.93 -0.84
C GLU A 31 -12.68 -1.66 -1.48
N ALA A 32 -11.52 -1.64 -0.83
CA ALA A 32 -10.32 -2.36 -1.25
C ALA A 32 -10.56 -3.86 -1.38
N MET A 33 -11.08 -4.47 -0.31
CA MET A 33 -11.37 -5.92 -0.25
C MET A 33 -12.38 -6.31 -1.33
N ALA A 34 -13.43 -5.51 -1.51
CA ALA A 34 -14.44 -5.78 -2.53
C ALA A 34 -13.87 -5.66 -3.96
N ALA A 35 -12.94 -4.73 -4.21
CA ALA A 35 -12.27 -4.60 -5.49
C ALA A 35 -11.34 -5.81 -5.77
N MET A 36 -10.54 -6.20 -4.78
CA MET A 36 -9.66 -7.37 -4.83
C MET A 36 -10.42 -8.66 -5.11
N GLN A 37 -11.50 -8.90 -4.37
CA GLN A 37 -12.33 -10.10 -4.54
C GLN A 37 -12.95 -10.22 -5.94
N ARG A 38 -13.25 -9.09 -6.59
CA ARG A 38 -13.83 -9.07 -7.95
C ARG A 38 -12.78 -9.18 -9.06
N SER A 39 -11.50 -9.00 -8.73
CA SER A 39 -10.43 -9.07 -9.72
C SER A 39 -10.21 -10.52 -10.17
N ALA A 40 -10.00 -10.72 -11.47
CA ALA A 40 -9.66 -12.04 -12.01
C ALA A 40 -8.23 -12.46 -11.65
N GLU A 41 -7.34 -11.49 -11.43
CA GLU A 41 -5.93 -11.69 -11.13
C GLU A 41 -5.55 -10.90 -9.86
N PRO A 42 -4.59 -11.38 -9.06
CA PRO A 42 -4.08 -10.64 -7.91
C PRO A 42 -3.49 -9.28 -8.32
N TYR A 43 -3.70 -8.26 -7.50
CA TYR A 43 -3.08 -6.95 -7.69
C TYR A 43 -1.56 -7.08 -7.62
N GLY A 44 -0.86 -6.56 -8.63
CA GLY A 44 0.60 -6.60 -8.67
C GLY A 44 1.25 -5.80 -7.53
N LEU A 45 0.65 -4.67 -7.17
CA LEU A 45 1.11 -3.80 -6.11
C LEU A 45 -0.08 -3.09 -5.44
N VAL A 46 -0.05 -3.02 -4.12
CA VAL A 46 -1.00 -2.28 -3.28
C VAL A 46 -0.26 -1.18 -2.53
N LEU A 47 -0.69 0.07 -2.68
CA LEU A 47 -0.28 1.17 -1.79
C LEU A 47 -1.42 1.42 -0.79
N CYS A 48 -1.12 1.32 0.50
CA CYS A 48 -2.13 1.41 1.56
C CYS A 48 -1.72 2.40 2.63
N ASP A 49 -2.60 3.33 3.00
CA ASP A 49 -2.47 4.08 4.23
C ASP A 49 -2.45 3.15 5.44
N GLN A 50 -1.59 3.43 6.42
CA GLN A 50 -1.49 2.72 7.68
C GLN A 50 -2.76 2.88 8.54
N CYS A 51 -3.42 4.04 8.48
CA CYS A 51 -4.60 4.34 9.27
C CYS A 51 -5.81 4.53 8.35
N LEU A 52 -6.67 3.51 8.23
CA LEU A 52 -7.95 3.62 7.52
C LEU A 52 -9.10 3.68 8.55
N PRO A 53 -10.27 4.24 8.18
CA PRO A 53 -11.39 4.43 9.12
C PRO A 53 -11.98 3.12 9.65
N ASP A 54 -11.83 2.02 8.92
CA ASP A 54 -12.47 0.73 9.18
C ASP A 54 -11.50 -0.39 9.57
N MET A 55 -10.20 -0.27 9.25
CA MET A 55 -9.17 -1.27 9.56
C MET A 55 -7.78 -0.65 9.53
N SER A 56 -6.77 -1.24 10.20
CA SER A 56 -5.39 -0.82 9.93
C SER A 56 -4.95 -1.26 8.52
N GLY A 57 -4.13 -0.46 7.86
CA GLY A 57 -3.60 -0.84 6.54
C GLY A 57 -2.81 -2.14 6.57
N LEU A 58 -2.14 -2.42 7.68
CA LEU A 58 -1.38 -3.66 7.85
C LEU A 58 -2.29 -4.88 7.96
N ASP A 59 -3.40 -4.78 8.69
CA ASP A 59 -4.37 -5.88 8.80
C ASP A 59 -5.12 -6.11 7.47
N LEU A 60 -5.36 -5.05 6.69
CA LEU A 60 -5.90 -5.17 5.34
C LEU A 60 -4.94 -5.94 4.41
N ILE A 61 -3.63 -5.62 4.47
CA ILE A 61 -2.60 -6.33 3.70
C ILE A 61 -2.54 -7.81 4.11
N ASP A 62 -2.59 -8.09 5.41
CA ASP A 62 -2.60 -9.45 5.96
C ASP A 62 -3.79 -10.27 5.44
N GLU A 63 -5.00 -9.73 5.55
CA GLU A 63 -6.20 -10.40 5.06
C GLU A 63 -6.14 -10.63 3.54
N ALA A 64 -5.76 -9.62 2.76
CA ALA A 64 -5.63 -9.74 1.31
C ALA A 64 -4.54 -10.76 0.90
N ALA A 65 -3.43 -10.82 1.64
CA ALA A 65 -2.37 -11.81 1.42
C ALA A 65 -2.85 -13.24 1.70
N ARG A 66 -3.65 -13.45 2.78
CA ARG A 66 -4.25 -14.77 3.09
C ARG A 66 -5.18 -15.28 2.00
N HIS A 67 -5.84 -14.40 1.26
CA HIS A 67 -6.67 -14.78 0.09
C HIS A 67 -5.90 -14.82 -1.23
N GLY A 68 -4.61 -14.45 -1.24
CA GLY A 68 -3.79 -14.40 -2.45
C GLY A 68 -4.20 -13.27 -3.41
N TRP A 69 -4.81 -12.19 -2.91
CA TRP A 69 -5.36 -11.12 -3.75
C TRP A 69 -4.37 -10.03 -4.15
N LEU A 70 -3.17 -10.04 -3.57
CA LEU A 70 -2.09 -9.13 -3.93
C LEU A 70 -0.76 -9.88 -3.96
N ARG A 71 0.16 -9.38 -4.77
CA ARG A 71 1.53 -9.90 -4.84
C ARG A 71 2.45 -9.17 -3.87
N GLN A 72 2.30 -7.86 -3.77
CA GLN A 72 3.19 -6.98 -3.01
C GLN A 72 2.42 -5.77 -2.48
N ALA A 73 2.86 -5.25 -1.34
CA ALA A 73 2.28 -4.07 -0.73
C ALA A 73 3.34 -3.05 -0.28
N ILE A 74 2.96 -1.78 -0.25
CA ILE A 74 3.70 -0.68 0.38
C ILE A 74 2.74 -0.02 1.38
N LEU A 75 3.21 0.17 2.61
CA LEU A 75 2.46 0.87 3.64
C LEU A 75 2.88 2.34 3.68
N LEU A 76 1.92 3.27 3.62
CA LEU A 76 2.15 4.71 3.73
C LEU A 76 1.80 5.14 5.15
N SER A 77 2.69 5.87 5.84
CA SER A 77 2.42 6.28 7.22
C SER A 77 2.97 7.67 7.53
N GLY A 78 2.26 8.43 8.37
CA GLY A 78 2.74 9.70 8.94
C GLY A 78 3.54 9.54 10.24
N LEU A 79 3.86 8.31 10.64
CA LEU A 79 4.59 8.05 11.88
C LEU A 79 6.09 8.36 11.77
N PRO A 80 6.79 8.61 12.89
CA PRO A 80 8.25 8.74 12.91
C PRO A 80 8.97 7.45 12.46
N ASP A 81 10.20 7.58 11.98
CA ASP A 81 11.01 6.46 11.45
C ASP A 81 11.11 5.26 12.40
N THR A 82 11.30 5.51 13.70
CA THR A 82 11.35 4.43 14.71
C THR A 82 10.07 3.62 14.82
N GLN A 83 8.90 4.22 14.52
CA GLN A 83 7.62 3.53 14.50
C GLN A 83 7.35 2.87 13.14
N LEU A 84 7.82 3.46 12.04
CA LEU A 84 7.84 2.82 10.72
C LEU A 84 8.64 1.52 10.74
N GLU A 85 9.80 1.50 11.40
CA GLU A 85 10.62 0.29 11.61
C GLU A 85 9.83 -0.80 12.35
N ASN A 86 9.08 -0.44 13.40
CA ASN A 86 8.23 -1.39 14.12
C ASN A 86 7.15 -2.01 13.23
N LEU A 87 6.54 -1.23 12.34
CA LEU A 87 5.56 -1.75 11.37
C LEU A 87 6.19 -2.71 10.37
N GLN A 88 7.41 -2.42 9.90
CA GLN A 88 8.15 -3.34 9.03
C GLN A 88 8.49 -4.65 9.75
N GLN A 89 8.96 -4.58 11.01
CA GLN A 89 9.22 -5.78 11.81
C GLN A 89 7.96 -6.61 12.06
N LEU A 90 6.83 -5.96 12.33
CA LEU A 90 5.54 -6.65 12.49
C LEU A 90 5.10 -7.33 11.19
N ALA A 91 5.30 -6.68 10.04
CA ALA A 91 5.00 -7.28 8.73
C ALA A 91 5.86 -8.52 8.46
N LEU A 92 7.16 -8.47 8.80
CA LEU A 92 8.06 -9.62 8.69
C LEU A 92 7.65 -10.77 9.60
N GLN A 93 7.26 -10.48 10.85
CA GLN A 93 6.78 -11.50 11.78
C GLN A 93 5.49 -12.21 11.32
N ARG A 94 4.69 -11.52 10.51
CA ARG A 94 3.44 -12.03 9.93
C ARG A 94 3.62 -12.61 8.52
N ASP A 95 4.85 -12.67 8.01
CA ASP A 95 5.18 -13.12 6.65
C ASP A 95 4.38 -12.38 5.55
N LEU A 96 4.19 -11.07 5.76
CA LEU A 96 3.44 -10.25 4.80
C LEU A 96 4.29 -9.91 3.59
N PRO A 97 3.70 -9.84 2.38
CA PRO A 97 4.39 -9.43 1.16
C PRO A 97 4.59 -7.90 1.12
N LEU A 98 5.11 -7.32 2.20
CA LEU A 98 5.35 -5.89 2.33
C LEU A 98 6.75 -5.55 1.80
N LEU A 99 6.83 -4.74 0.75
CA LEU A 99 8.09 -4.23 0.21
C LEU A 99 8.77 -3.25 1.16
N GLY A 100 7.97 -2.46 1.86
CA GLY A 100 8.44 -1.52 2.86
C GLY A 100 7.36 -0.54 3.27
N CYS A 101 7.75 0.36 4.17
CA CYS A 101 6.94 1.49 4.58
C CYS A 101 7.54 2.79 4.04
N LEU A 102 6.70 3.69 3.53
CA LEU A 102 7.09 5.03 3.10
C LEU A 102 6.41 6.08 3.97
N SER A 103 7.13 7.16 4.27
CA SER A 103 6.57 8.27 5.02
C SER A 103 5.63 9.11 4.15
N LYS A 104 4.62 9.69 4.78
CA LYS A 104 3.75 10.70 4.16
C LYS A 104 4.36 12.11 4.36
N PRO A 105 4.26 13.01 3.36
CA PRO A 105 3.68 12.79 2.05
C PRO A 105 4.56 11.87 1.18
N LEU A 106 3.93 11.10 0.28
CA LEU A 106 4.65 10.21 -0.62
C LEU A 106 5.50 11.02 -1.61
N HIS A 107 6.79 10.69 -1.72
CA HIS A 107 7.72 11.31 -2.67
C HIS A 107 8.16 10.31 -3.75
N GLY A 108 8.23 10.79 -5.00
CA GLY A 108 8.59 9.99 -6.17
C GLY A 108 9.96 9.29 -6.07
N PRO A 109 11.03 9.97 -5.59
CA PRO A 109 12.33 9.33 -5.41
C PRO A 109 12.31 8.17 -4.41
N ASP A 110 11.52 8.26 -3.34
CA ASP A 110 11.43 7.20 -2.34
C ASP A 110 10.65 6.01 -2.86
N LEU A 111 9.56 6.27 -3.58
CA LEU A 111 8.81 5.23 -4.29
C LEU A 111 9.70 4.50 -5.32
N SER A 112 10.43 5.27 -6.13
CA SER A 112 11.32 4.74 -7.17
C SER A 112 12.45 3.88 -6.57
N ARG A 113 13.03 4.33 -5.44
CA ARG A 113 14.05 3.55 -4.72
C ARG A 113 13.48 2.22 -4.23
N LEU A 114 12.30 2.25 -3.62
CA LEU A 114 11.67 1.04 -3.08
C LEU A 114 11.32 0.04 -4.18
N LEU A 115 10.78 0.52 -5.31
CA LEU A 115 10.42 -0.33 -6.44
C LEU A 115 11.64 -0.81 -7.25
N GLY A 116 12.75 -0.08 -7.23
CA GLY A 116 14.00 -0.49 -7.88
C GLY A 116 14.56 -1.80 -7.33
N HIS A 117 14.28 -2.13 -6.06
CA HIS A 117 14.66 -3.40 -5.44
C HIS A 117 13.89 -4.62 -5.97
N LEU A 118 12.91 -4.44 -6.85
CA LEU A 118 12.14 -5.54 -7.46
C LEU A 118 12.80 -6.17 -8.69
N VAL A 119 13.88 -5.57 -9.19
CA VAL A 119 14.54 -5.97 -10.46
C VAL A 119 15.88 -6.69 -10.23
N ASP A 120 16.29 -6.89 -8.98
CA ASP A 120 17.46 -7.72 -8.59
C ASP A 120 17.01 -9.10 -8.08
#